data_AF-A0A2E4DS06-F1
#
_entry.id   AF-A0A2E4DS06-F1
#
_cell.length_a   1.000
_cell.length_b   1.000
_cell.length_c   1.000
_cell.angle_alpha   90.00
_cell.angle_beta   90.00
_cell.angle_gamma   90.00
#
_symmetry.space_group_name_H-M   'P 1'
#
loop_
_entity.id
_entity.type
_entity.pdbx_description
1 polymer ?
#
loop_
_entity_poly.entity_id
_entity_poly.type
_entity_poly.pdbx_seq_one_letter_code
_entity_poly.pdbx_strand_id
1 'polypeptide(L)'
;MWDNYIRLMEAVVPVAEESGVKLALHPDDPPVLMLGGVARLFYEPEGFQRALDVVPSPNSGLDFCMGCFSEMGPGVVESIRHFGSMDKIFMSIFGMFRDMFLVFRSALSVKVMLMLLMLCGY
;
A
#
# COMPACT_ATOMS: atom_id res chain seq x y z
N MET A 1 -3.46 15.66 -12.17
CA MET A 1 -3.67 14.24 -11.81
C MET A 1 -4.07 14.10 -10.35
N TRP A 2 -3.31 14.66 -9.41
CA TRP A 2 -3.72 14.75 -8.00
C TRP A 2 -5.12 15.32 -7.79
N ASP A 3 -5.48 16.44 -8.42
CA ASP A 3 -6.82 17.02 -8.27
C ASP A 3 -7.95 16.06 -8.68
N ASN A 4 -7.70 15.18 -9.66
CA ASN A 4 -8.69 14.19 -10.09
C ASN A 4 -8.81 13.06 -9.05
N TYR A 5 -7.68 12.63 -8.49
CA TYR A 5 -7.67 11.67 -7.39
C TYR A 5 -8.40 12.22 -6.17
N ILE A 6 -8.11 13.46 -5.77
CA ILE A 6 -8.74 14.13 -4.63
C ILE A 6 -10.26 14.19 -4.81
N ARG A 7 -10.73 14.69 -5.97
CA ARG A 7 -12.17 14.74 -6.28
C ARG A 7 -12.83 13.37 -6.26
N LEU A 8 -12.14 12.34 -6.74
CA LEU A 8 -12.63 10.96 -6.67
C LEU A 8 -12.78 10.52 -5.21
N MET A 9 -11.74 10.69 -4.40
CA MET A 9 -11.72 10.26 -3.00
C MET A 9 -12.76 11.01 -2.15
N GLU A 10 -12.91 12.32 -2.35
CA GLU A 10 -13.95 13.13 -1.70
C GLU A 10 -15.37 12.60 -1.99
N ALA A 11 -15.58 12.00 -3.17
CA ALA A 11 -16.85 11.40 -3.55
C ALA A 11 -17.02 9.95 -3.06
N VAL A 12 -15.98 9.11 -3.15
CA VAL A 12 -16.12 7.66 -2.90
C VAL A 12 -15.91 7.27 -1.44
N VAL A 13 -15.05 7.97 -0.69
CA VAL A 13 -14.73 7.60 0.70
C VAL A 13 -15.97 7.66 1.61
N PRO A 14 -16.80 8.72 1.59
CA PRO A 14 -17.99 8.75 2.44
C PRO A 14 -18.98 7.61 2.16
N VAL A 15 -19.12 7.23 0.89
CA VAL A 15 -19.99 6.11 0.48
C VAL A 15 -19.41 4.77 0.94
N ALA A 16 -18.10 4.60 0.88
CA ALA A 16 -17.43 3.41 1.39
C ALA A 16 -17.60 3.28 2.92
N GLU A 17 -17.53 4.38 3.66
CA GLU A 17 -17.81 4.40 5.10
C GLU A 17 -19.25 4.02 5.42
N GLU A 18 -20.23 4.65 4.75
CA GLU A 18 -21.66 4.38 4.95
C GLU A 18 -22.01 2.91 4.66
N SER A 19 -21.38 2.33 3.65
CA SER A 19 -21.58 0.93 3.25
C SER A 19 -20.73 -0.07 4.07
N GLY A 20 -19.83 0.39 4.94
CA GLY A 20 -18.92 -0.46 5.70
C GLY A 20 -17.85 -1.16 4.83
N VAL A 21 -17.63 -0.68 3.60
CA VAL A 21 -16.65 -1.23 2.66
C VAL A 21 -15.29 -0.58 2.87
N LYS A 22 -14.22 -1.37 2.80
CA LYS A 22 -12.84 -0.87 2.84
C LYS A 22 -12.28 -0.66 1.44
N LEU A 23 -11.82 0.54 1.16
CA LEU A 23 -11.06 0.90 -0.05
C LEU A 23 -9.57 0.62 0.19
N ALA A 24 -8.96 -0.13 -0.73
CA ALA A 24 -7.55 -0.50 -0.65
C ALA A 24 -6.82 0.02 -1.91
N LEU A 25 -5.91 0.97 -1.70
CA LEU A 25 -5.14 1.62 -2.77
C LEU A 25 -3.92 0.78 -3.14
N HIS A 26 -3.89 0.29 -4.37
CA HIS A 26 -2.75 -0.47 -4.91
C HIS A 26 -1.68 0.48 -5.48
N PRO A 27 -0.38 0.15 -5.35
CA PRO A 27 0.70 0.90 -5.98
C PRO A 27 0.61 0.91 -7.50
N ASP A 28 1.25 1.89 -8.12
CA ASP A 28 1.46 1.85 -9.56
C ASP A 28 2.49 0.75 -9.90
N ASP A 29 2.16 -0.19 -10.80
CA ASP A 29 3.03 -1.29 -11.26
C ASP A 29 3.43 -1.12 -12.74
N PRO A 30 4.71 -0.87 -13.08
CA PRO A 30 5.82 -0.63 -12.17
C PRO A 30 5.73 0.76 -11.50
N PRO A 31 6.36 0.94 -10.32
CA PRO A 31 6.34 2.19 -9.57
C PRO A 31 7.37 3.18 -10.14
N VAL A 32 7.03 3.77 -11.28
CA VAL A 32 7.83 4.77 -11.97
C VAL A 32 7.06 6.07 -12.13
N LEU A 33 7.76 7.21 -12.16
CA LEU A 33 7.16 8.55 -12.29
C LEU A 33 6.23 8.69 -13.51
N MET A 34 6.59 8.03 -14.62
CA MET A 34 5.85 8.10 -15.87
C MET A 34 5.98 6.80 -16.64
N LEU A 35 4.87 6.33 -17.22
CA LEU A 35 4.83 5.18 -18.11
C LEU A 35 4.03 5.53 -19.37
N GLY A 36 4.61 5.35 -20.55
CA GLY A 36 3.93 5.65 -21.82
C GLY A 36 3.47 7.11 -21.98
N GLY A 37 4.15 8.07 -21.35
CA GLY A 37 3.76 9.49 -21.36
C GLY A 37 2.69 9.87 -20.33
N VAL A 38 2.22 8.93 -19.51
CA VAL A 38 1.22 9.15 -18.46
C VAL A 38 1.91 9.21 -17.10
N ALA A 39 1.67 10.29 -16.35
CA ALA A 39 2.17 10.43 -14.99
C ALA A 39 1.53 9.38 -14.05
N ARG A 40 2.26 9.00 -13.01
CA ARG A 40 1.83 8.05 -11.99
C ARG A 40 1.88 8.74 -10.63
N LEU A 41 0.99 8.38 -9.70
CA LEU A 41 0.90 9.05 -8.40
C LEU A 41 1.46 8.19 -7.26
N PHE A 42 1.47 6.88 -7.43
CA PHE A 42 1.70 5.88 -6.39
C PHE A 42 2.96 5.08 -6.67
N TYR A 43 4.04 5.80 -6.99
CA TYR A 43 5.37 5.24 -7.25
C TYR A 43 6.36 5.44 -6.08
N GLU A 44 5.98 6.21 -5.05
CA GLU A 44 6.78 6.46 -3.85
C GLU A 44 5.88 6.51 -2.59
N PRO A 45 6.36 6.07 -1.40
CA PRO A 45 5.58 6.03 -0.16
C PRO A 45 4.92 7.36 0.23
N GLU A 46 5.57 8.48 -0.08
CA GLU A 46 5.08 9.83 0.18
C GLU A 46 3.76 10.11 -0.55
N GLY A 47 3.60 9.54 -1.76
CA GLY A 47 2.36 9.59 -2.52
C GLY A 47 1.21 8.90 -1.78
N PHE A 48 1.46 7.74 -1.17
CA PHE A 48 0.44 7.03 -0.40
C PHE A 48 0.08 7.78 0.89
N GLN A 49 1.07 8.36 1.58
CA GLN A 49 0.80 9.18 2.76
C GLN A 49 -0.12 10.35 2.39
N ARG A 50 0.23 11.09 1.33
CA ARG A 50 -0.61 12.18 0.82
C ARG A 50 -2.02 11.69 0.49
N ALA A 51 -2.15 10.53 -0.16
CA ALA A 51 -3.44 9.98 -0.54
C ALA A 51 -4.35 9.68 0.66
N LEU A 52 -3.78 9.13 1.73
CA LEU A 52 -4.47 8.85 2.99
C LEU A 52 -4.84 10.13 3.76
N ASP A 53 -4.03 11.17 3.64
CA ASP A 53 -4.23 12.44 4.36
C ASP A 53 -5.26 13.36 3.71
N VAL A 54 -5.52 13.25 2.39
CA VAL A 54 -6.48 14.10 1.68
C VAL A 54 -7.91 13.89 2.21
N VAL A 55 -8.34 12.63 2.36
CA VAL A 55 -9.66 12.28 2.90
C VAL A 55 -9.46 11.22 3.99
N PRO A 56 -9.15 11.64 5.23
CA PRO A 56 -8.81 10.71 6.30
C PRO A 56 -10.04 9.89 6.69
N SER A 57 -9.92 8.57 6.60
CA SER A 57 -11.02 7.63 6.87
C SER A 57 -10.50 6.28 7.36
N PRO A 58 -11.14 5.63 8.35
CA PRO A 58 -10.82 4.25 8.72
C PRO A 58 -11.13 3.22 7.61
N ASN A 59 -11.90 3.60 6.59
CA ASN A 59 -12.25 2.78 5.44
C ASN A 59 -11.38 3.06 4.21
N SER A 60 -10.40 3.96 4.32
CA SER A 60 -9.39 4.21 3.29
C SER A 60 -8.02 3.73 3.76
N GLY A 61 -7.43 2.81 2.99
CA GLY A 61 -6.17 2.14 3.29
C GLY A 61 -5.49 1.64 2.03
N LEU A 62 -4.53 0.74 2.19
CA LEU A 62 -3.61 0.28 1.16
C LEU A 62 -3.83 -1.19 0.84
N ASP A 63 -3.74 -1.48 -0.45
CA ASP A 63 -3.47 -2.80 -0.98
C ASP A 63 -1.95 -2.92 -1.18
N PHE A 64 -1.30 -3.52 -0.19
CA PHE A 64 0.15 -3.49 -0.04
C PHE A 64 0.82 -4.55 -0.93
N CYS A 65 1.13 -4.20 -2.18
CA CYS A 65 1.92 -5.06 -3.06
C CYS A 65 3.40 -5.01 -2.70
N MET A 66 3.89 -6.09 -2.09
CA MET A 66 5.29 -6.16 -1.65
C MET A 66 6.29 -6.05 -2.80
N GLY A 67 5.92 -6.51 -4.00
CA GLY A 67 6.75 -6.38 -5.21
C GLY A 67 7.00 -4.91 -5.55
N CYS A 68 5.93 -4.13 -5.75
CA CYS A 68 6.06 -2.71 -6.08
C CYS A 68 6.75 -1.93 -4.95
N PHE A 69 6.40 -2.15 -3.67
CA PHE A 69 7.07 -1.47 -2.56
C PHE A 69 8.56 -1.84 -2.41
N SER A 70 9.00 -2.99 -2.94
CA SER A 70 10.42 -3.37 -2.96
C SER A 70 11.25 -2.58 -3.97
N GLU A 71 10.60 -2.00 -4.97
CA GLU A 71 11.23 -1.15 -5.99
C GLU A 71 11.26 0.34 -5.59
N MET A 72 10.62 0.70 -4.47
CA MET A 72 10.55 2.06 -3.94
C MET A 72 11.65 2.36 -2.92
N GLY A 73 12.01 3.64 -2.77
CA GLY A 73 13.18 4.12 -2.00
C GLY A 73 13.31 3.64 -0.53
N PRO A 74 12.25 3.65 0.29
CA PRO A 74 12.30 3.16 1.68
C PRO A 74 12.26 1.63 1.81
N GLY A 75 11.87 0.91 0.75
CA GLY A 75 11.67 -0.53 0.74
C GLY A 75 10.47 -1.02 1.55
N VAL A 76 10.29 -2.34 1.54
CA VAL A 76 9.11 -3.03 2.10
C VAL A 76 8.99 -2.89 3.62
N VAL A 77 10.08 -3.07 4.35
CA VAL A 77 10.04 -3.16 5.83
C VAL A 77 9.67 -1.84 6.47
N GLU A 78 10.26 -0.73 6.02
CA GLU A 78 9.93 0.59 6.55
C GLU A 78 8.50 0.98 6.18
N SER A 79 8.06 0.65 4.97
CA SER A 79 6.67 0.90 4.54
C SER A 79 5.67 0.10 5.39
N ILE A 80 5.96 -1.16 5.73
CA ILE A 80 5.13 -1.96 6.64
C ILE A 80 5.08 -1.32 8.04
N ARG A 81 6.21 -0.87 8.58
CA ARG A 81 6.25 -0.22 9.91
C ARG A 81 5.43 1.06 9.91
N HIS A 82 5.60 1.89 8.90
CA HIS A 82 4.91 3.17 8.78
C HIS A 82 3.40 2.98 8.62
N PHE A 83 2.96 2.34 7.54
CA PHE A 83 1.53 2.18 7.23
C PHE A 83 0.83 1.16 8.13
N GLY A 84 1.55 0.15 8.60
CA GLY A 84 1.03 -0.80 9.59
C GLY A 84 0.80 -0.17 10.96
N SER A 85 1.65 0.78 11.40
CA SER A 85 1.44 1.50 12.68
C SER A 85 0.17 2.37 12.69
N MET A 86 -0.36 2.69 11.51
CA MET A 86 -1.57 3.48 11.32
C MET A 86 -2.82 2.62 11.02
N ASP A 87 -2.69 1.29 11.07
CA ASP A 87 -3.73 0.32 10.66
C ASP A 87 -4.22 0.55 9.22
N LYS A 88 -3.34 1.02 8.32
CA LYS A 88 -3.67 1.37 6.93
C LYS A 88 -3.38 0.26 5.92
N ILE A 89 -2.82 -0.87 6.33
CA ILE A 89 -2.63 -2.02 5.43
C ILE A 89 -3.86 -2.92 5.54
N PHE A 90 -4.72 -2.92 4.51
CA PHE A 90 -5.96 -3.70 4.53
C PHE A 90 -5.80 -5.06 3.85
N MET A 91 -4.94 -5.13 2.84
CA MET A 91 -4.63 -6.32 2.09
C MET A 91 -3.14 -6.31 1.73
N SER A 92 -2.54 -7.49 1.55
CA SER A 92 -1.15 -7.63 1.12
C SER A 92 -1.10 -8.59 -0.07
N ILE A 93 -0.47 -8.14 -1.16
CA ILE A 93 -0.27 -8.94 -2.37
C ILE A 93 1.19 -9.34 -2.48
N PHE A 94 1.39 -10.64 -2.68
CA PHE A 94 2.70 -11.25 -2.92
C PHE A 94 2.87 -11.47 -4.44
N GLY A 95 3.16 -10.39 -5.18
CA GLY A 95 3.49 -10.41 -6.61
C GLY A 95 4.95 -10.83 -6.89
N MET A 96 5.28 -11.15 -8.14
CA MET A 96 6.52 -11.84 -8.54
C MET A 96 7.80 -11.05 -8.22
N PHE A 97 8.68 -11.64 -7.40
CA PHE A 97 9.94 -11.06 -6.91
C PHE A 97 11.12 -11.33 -7.85
N ARG A 98 12.04 -10.37 -8.04
CA ARG A 98 13.41 -10.67 -8.53
C ARG A 98 14.34 -11.18 -7.43
N ASP A 99 14.13 -10.79 -6.16
CA ASP A 99 15.06 -11.07 -5.05
C ASP A 99 14.35 -11.56 -3.77
N MET A 100 13.89 -12.82 -3.79
CA MET A 100 13.18 -13.49 -2.68
C MET A 100 13.96 -13.56 -1.35
N PHE A 101 15.30 -13.51 -1.37
CA PHE A 101 16.10 -13.92 -0.21
C PHE A 101 16.41 -12.79 0.80
N LEU A 102 16.34 -11.52 0.38
CA LEU A 102 16.83 -10.38 1.18
C LEU A 102 15.77 -9.81 2.14
N VAL A 103 14.50 -9.76 1.71
CA VAL A 103 13.39 -9.23 2.55
C VAL A 103 13.07 -10.21 3.69
N PHE A 104 13.08 -11.52 3.41
CA PHE A 104 12.84 -12.53 4.45
C PHE A 104 13.91 -12.52 5.56
N ARG A 105 15.18 -12.21 5.26
CA ARG A 105 16.25 -12.18 6.29
C ARG A 105 16.22 -10.95 7.21
N SER A 106 15.62 -9.84 6.77
CA SER A 106 15.68 -8.56 7.49
C SER A 106 14.39 -8.21 8.25
N ALA A 107 13.24 -8.79 7.88
CA ALA A 107 11.93 -8.45 8.45
C ALA A 107 11.44 -9.40 9.57
N LEU A 108 12.25 -10.39 9.97
CA LEU A 108 11.89 -11.42 10.95
C LEU A 108 11.89 -10.88 12.40
N SER A 109 10.94 -9.99 12.70
CA SER A 109 10.34 -9.99 14.03
C SER A 109 9.28 -11.08 14.05
N VAL A 110 9.31 -11.94 15.07
CA VAL A 110 8.44 -13.12 15.25
C VAL A 110 6.95 -12.80 15.03
N LYS A 111 6.52 -11.55 15.24
CA LYS A 111 5.15 -11.09 14.98
C LYS A 111 4.71 -11.10 13.51
N VAL A 112 5.60 -10.75 12.57
CA VAL A 112 5.26 -10.71 11.13
C VAL A 112 5.17 -12.13 10.56
N MET A 113 6.02 -13.04 11.04
CA MET A 113 5.93 -14.46 10.68
C MET A 113 4.67 -15.12 11.24
N LEU A 114 4.25 -14.76 12.46
CA LEU A 114 2.99 -15.24 13.02
C LEU A 114 1.77 -14.73 12.21
N MET A 115 1.82 -13.49 11.73
CA MET A 115 0.78 -12.93 10.87
C MET A 115 0.74 -13.61 9.50
N LEU A 116 1.89 -13.96 8.91
CA LEU A 116 1.96 -14.75 7.67
C LEU A 116 1.46 -16.19 7.86
N LEU A 117 1.80 -16.85 8.97
CA LEU A 117 1.32 -18.20 9.27
C LEU A 117 -0.20 -18.23 9.48
N MET A 118 -0.75 -17.22 10.17
CA MET A 118 -2.21 -17.09 10.37
C MET A 118 -2.96 -16.78 9.07
N LEU A 119 -2.37 -16.03 8.12
CA LEU A 119 -3.00 -15.73 6.83
C LEU A 119 -2.87 -16.89 5.82
N CYS A 120 -1.85 -17.74 5.95
CA CYS A 120 -1.67 -18.93 5.11
C CYS A 120 -2.34 -20.21 5.66
N GLY A 121 -3.05 -20.13 6.79
CA GLY A 121 -3.88 -21.23 7.29
C GLY A 121 -3.11 -22.43 7.85
N TYR A 122 -1.99 -22.21 8.52
CA TYR A 122 -1.30 -23.21 9.35
C TYR A 122 -1.55 -23.01 10.84
#